data_AF-A0A430QL25-F1
#
_entry.id   AF-A0A430QL25-F1
#
_cell.length_a   1.000
_cell.length_b   1.000
_cell.length_c   1.000
_cell.angle_alpha   90.00
_cell.angle_beta   90.00
_cell.angle_gamma   90.00
#
_symmetry.space_group_name_H-M   'P 1'
#
loop_
_entity.id
_entity.type
_entity.pdbx_description
1 polymer ?
#
loop_
_entity_poly.entity_id
_entity_poly.type
_entity_poly.pdbx_seq_one_letter_code
_entity_poly.pdbx_strand_id
1 'polypeptide(L)'
;MVTRNGIAHKSGLEPGDVILKICATPITGMIHAQVKAEILRAGNDLDFMVKKRDFNVVAYNQTMQQIAASNRPIDVASNSPEPRAEIVEEHLWRHGGPTFKNVQPKSYKILEQQLPQSSMGGPAPGSVFDRSMDERSPYLQATEQTIQKAYGES
;
A
#
# COMPACT_ATOMS: atom_id res chain seq x y z
N MET A 1 10.72 -7.48 13.86
CA MET A 1 10.55 -8.46 14.95
C MET A 1 10.93 -9.83 14.42
N VAL A 2 11.73 -10.60 15.15
CA VAL A 2 12.02 -12.01 14.79
C VAL A 2 10.90 -12.87 15.37
N THR A 3 10.11 -13.49 14.51
CA THR A 3 9.01 -14.37 14.94
C THR A 3 9.54 -15.75 15.31
N ARG A 4 9.10 -16.28 16.45
CA ARG A 4 9.44 -17.65 16.89
C ARG A 4 9.06 -18.66 15.81
N ASN A 5 9.95 -19.61 15.53
CA ASN A 5 9.82 -20.61 14.46
C ASN A 5 9.75 -20.05 13.02
N GLY A 6 9.93 -18.74 12.82
CA GLY A 6 10.10 -18.15 11.48
C GLY A 6 11.46 -18.49 10.87
N ILE A 7 11.64 -18.20 9.57
CA ILE A 7 12.88 -18.47 8.84
C ILE A 7 14.08 -17.82 9.53
N ALA A 8 13.98 -16.53 9.85
CA ALA A 8 15.02 -15.80 10.59
C ALA A 8 15.42 -16.48 11.91
N HIS A 9 14.45 -17.00 12.67
CA HIS A 9 14.72 -17.67 13.94
C HIS A 9 15.41 -19.03 13.73
N LYS A 10 14.97 -19.80 12.73
CA LYS A 10 15.59 -21.09 12.36
C LYS A 10 17.03 -20.90 11.86
N SER A 11 17.31 -19.79 11.20
CA SER A 11 18.67 -19.38 10.79
C SER A 11 19.52 -18.81 11.95
N GLY A 12 18.98 -18.78 13.18
CA GLY A 12 19.73 -18.38 14.37
C GLY A 12 19.81 -16.88 14.61
N LEU A 13 18.96 -16.05 13.97
CA LEU A 13 18.85 -14.63 14.31
C LEU A 13 18.09 -14.47 15.62
N GLU A 14 18.63 -13.65 16.51
CA GLU A 14 18.03 -13.33 17.81
C GLU A 14 17.78 -11.82 17.92
N PRO A 15 16.75 -11.38 18.68
CA PRO A 15 16.62 -9.98 19.08
C PRO A 15 17.90 -9.51 19.77
N GLY A 16 18.45 -8.38 19.32
CA GLY A 16 19.71 -7.83 19.84
C GLY A 16 20.92 -8.04 18.92
N ASP A 17 20.78 -8.87 17.88
CA ASP A 17 21.76 -8.95 16.81
C ASP A 17 21.75 -7.67 15.94
N VAL A 18 22.94 -7.22 15.53
CA VAL A 18 23.11 -6.05 14.66
C VAL A 18 23.56 -6.53 13.28
N ILE A 19 22.79 -6.18 12.24
CA ILE A 19 23.12 -6.51 10.85
C ILE A 19 24.17 -5.51 10.35
N LEU A 20 25.29 -6.01 9.81
CA LEU A 20 26.37 -5.21 9.24
C LEU A 20 26.35 -5.21 7.72
N LYS A 21 25.96 -6.34 7.12
CA LYS A 21 25.87 -6.51 5.66
C LYS A 21 24.66 -7.36 5.27
N ILE A 22 24.12 -7.07 4.10
CA ILE A 22 23.09 -7.87 3.42
C ILE A 22 23.70 -8.36 2.11
N CYS A 23 23.87 -9.67 1.98
CA CYS A 23 24.63 -10.29 0.89
C CYS A 23 26.01 -9.61 0.74
N ALA A 24 26.31 -9.06 -0.44
CA ALA A 24 27.57 -8.35 -0.68
C ALA A 24 27.59 -6.90 -0.14
N THR A 25 26.43 -6.31 0.18
CA THR A 25 26.26 -4.87 0.44
C THR A 25 26.42 -4.54 1.93
N PRO A 26 27.42 -3.72 2.32
CA PRO A 26 27.47 -3.18 3.68
C PRO A 26 26.38 -2.14 3.89
N ILE A 27 25.70 -2.20 5.05
CA ILE A 27 24.55 -1.33 5.34
C ILE A 27 24.85 -0.22 6.37
N THR A 28 26.11 -0.04 6.73
CA THR A 28 26.55 1.03 7.64
C THR A 28 26.16 2.39 7.07
N GLY A 29 25.48 3.22 7.89
CA GLY A 29 25.04 4.56 7.49
C GLY A 29 23.76 4.59 6.65
N MET A 30 23.20 3.44 6.28
CA MET A 30 21.90 3.39 5.59
C MET A 30 20.76 3.66 6.58
N ILE A 31 19.75 4.39 6.11
CA ILE A 31 18.50 4.53 6.85
C ILE A 31 17.67 3.25 6.73
N HIS A 32 16.76 3.02 7.68
CA HIS A 32 15.90 1.83 7.71
C HIS A 32 15.18 1.54 6.38
N ALA A 33 14.72 2.58 5.66
CA ALA A 33 14.07 2.43 4.36
C ALA A 33 15.00 1.86 3.29
N GLN A 34 16.27 2.26 3.28
CA GLN A 34 17.29 1.75 2.35
C GLN A 34 17.65 0.29 2.69
N VAL A 35 17.80 -0.01 3.99
CA VAL A 35 18.01 -1.40 4.46
C VAL A 35 16.86 -2.29 4.03
N LYS A 36 15.61 -1.84 4.19
CA LYS A 36 14.42 -2.56 3.73
C LYS A 36 14.44 -2.79 2.22
N ALA A 37 14.81 -1.79 1.43
CA ALA A 37 14.93 -1.93 -0.01
C ALA A 37 15.96 -2.99 -0.40
N GLU A 38 17.09 -3.06 0.31
CA GLU A 38 18.13 -4.05 0.06
C GLU A 38 17.68 -5.49 0.39
N ILE A 39 16.93 -5.67 1.49
CA ILE A 39 16.28 -6.95 1.83
C ILE A 39 15.33 -7.39 0.71
N LEU A 40 14.49 -6.48 0.21
CA LEU A 40 13.54 -6.78 -0.86
C LEU A 40 14.24 -7.09 -2.18
N ARG A 41 15.33 -6.37 -2.48
CA ARG A 41 16.14 -6.56 -3.69
C ARG A 41 16.82 -7.94 -3.71
N ALA A 42 17.25 -8.44 -2.56
CA ALA A 42 17.88 -9.76 -2.43
C ALA A 42 16.90 -10.91 -2.76
N GLY A 43 15.60 -10.70 -2.61
CA GLY A 43 14.57 -11.64 -3.04
C GLY A 43 14.47 -12.87 -2.13
N ASN A 44 14.60 -14.06 -2.71
CA ASN A 44 14.35 -15.32 -2.01
C ASN A 44 15.52 -15.77 -1.12
N ASP A 45 16.75 -15.39 -1.48
CA ASP A 45 17.96 -15.82 -0.78
C ASP A 45 18.64 -14.62 -0.13
N LEU A 46 18.71 -14.64 1.20
CA LEU A 46 19.34 -13.61 2.00
C LEU A 46 20.47 -14.18 2.83
N ASP A 47 21.65 -13.57 2.69
CA ASP A 47 22.79 -13.78 3.57
C ASP A 47 23.00 -12.54 4.44
N PHE A 48 23.25 -12.74 5.72
CA PHE A 48 23.48 -11.65 6.66
C PHE A 48 24.80 -11.85 7.39
N MET A 49 25.62 -10.79 7.39
CA MET A 49 26.71 -10.67 8.33
C MET A 49 26.20 -9.93 9.57
N VAL A 50 26.19 -10.62 10.72
CA VAL A 50 25.65 -10.08 11.97
C VAL A 50 26.70 -10.03 13.07
N LYS A 51 26.62 -9.00 13.92
CA LYS A 51 27.31 -8.95 15.20
C LYS A 51 26.33 -9.38 16.29
N LYS A 52 26.67 -10.46 17.00
CA LYS A 52 25.77 -11.08 17.98
C LYS A 52 25.64 -10.22 19.24
N ARG A 53 24.39 -10.01 19.69
CA ARG A 53 24.04 -9.37 20.97
C ARG A 53 24.72 -8.02 21.22
N ASP A 54 24.95 -7.23 20.17
CA ASP A 54 25.60 -5.92 20.27
C ASP A 54 24.62 -4.79 20.58
N PHE A 55 23.31 -5.06 20.47
CA PHE A 55 22.27 -4.09 20.80
C PHE A 55 21.58 -4.43 22.12
N ASN A 56 21.49 -3.43 23.01
CA ASN A 56 20.83 -3.58 24.31
C ASN A 56 19.31 -3.47 24.17
N VAL A 57 18.67 -4.62 23.90
CA VAL A 57 17.22 -4.75 23.75
C VAL A 57 16.47 -4.35 25.04
N VAL A 58 17.02 -4.66 26.21
CA VAL A 58 16.36 -4.40 27.51
C VAL A 58 16.24 -2.89 27.74
N ALA A 59 17.35 -2.16 27.58
CA ALA A 59 17.36 -0.70 27.73
C ALA A 59 16.45 -0.01 26.70
N TYR A 60 16.44 -0.51 25.45
CA TYR A 60 15.55 0.01 24.41
C TYR A 60 14.07 -0.20 24.77
N ASN A 61 13.68 -1.40 25.21
CA ASN A 61 12.31 -1.68 25.58
C ASN A 61 11.86 -0.83 26.79
N GLN A 62 12.75 -0.63 27.76
CA GLN A 62 12.46 0.17 28.95
C GLN A 62 12.25 1.64 28.60
N THR A 63 13.09 2.20 27.72
CA THR A 63 12.92 3.59 27.24
C THR A 63 11.62 3.74 26.42
N MET A 64 11.29 2.79 25.55
CA MET A 64 10.02 2.81 24.81
C MET A 64 8.79 2.73 25.72
N GLN A 65 8.82 1.91 26.78
CA GLN A 65 7.74 1.84 27.77
C GLN A 65 7.59 3.14 28.55
N GLN A 66 8.69 3.79 28.93
CA GLN A 66 8.65 5.09 29.61
C GLN A 66 8.05 6.18 28.71
N ILE A 67 8.46 6.26 27.44
CA ILE A 67 7.88 7.22 26.48
C ILE A 67 6.38 6.96 26.29
N ALA A 68 5.97 5.71 26.16
CA ALA A 68 4.56 5.34 26.04
C ALA A 68 3.76 5.67 27.31
N ALA A 69 4.36 5.50 28.50
CA ALA A 69 3.73 5.86 29.78
C ALA A 69 3.60 7.38 29.96
N SER A 70 4.61 8.14 29.55
CA SER A 70 4.59 9.62 29.56
C SER A 70 3.57 10.22 28.59
N ASN A 71 3.24 9.49 27.52
CA ASN A 71 2.19 9.87 26.57
C ASN A 71 0.80 9.30 26.92
N ARG A 72 0.60 8.73 28.11
CA ARG A 72 -0.76 8.45 28.57
C ARG A 72 -1.48 9.78 28.79
N PRO A 73 -2.68 9.98 28.23
CA PRO A 73 -3.49 11.13 28.61
C PRO A 73 -3.71 11.05 30.12
N ILE A 74 -3.33 12.11 30.81
CA ILE A 74 -3.65 12.29 32.22
C ILE A 74 -5.18 12.29 32.28
N ASP A 75 -5.77 11.27 32.91
CA ASP A 75 -7.17 11.33 33.34
C ASP A 75 -7.26 12.43 34.40
N VAL A 76 -7.33 13.67 33.94
CA VAL A 76 -7.74 14.80 34.77
C VAL A 76 -9.21 14.53 35.06
N ALA A 77 -9.47 14.07 36.28
CA ALA A 77 -10.77 14.18 36.92
C ALA A 77 -11.19 15.66 36.91
N SER A 78 -11.88 16.07 35.85
CA SER A 78 -12.53 17.35 35.72
C SER A 78 -13.88 17.09 35.07
N ASN A 79 -14.92 17.21 35.89
CA ASN A 79 -16.30 17.32 35.46
C ASN A 79 -16.48 18.57 34.59
N SER A 80 -16.08 18.48 33.32
CA SER A 80 -16.47 19.44 32.30
C SER A 80 -16.63 18.67 30.99
N PRO A 81 -17.85 18.62 30.41
CA PRO A 81 -18.04 18.05 29.09
C PRO A 81 -17.44 19.01 28.06
N GLU A 82 -16.12 18.94 27.85
CA GLU A 82 -15.54 19.45 26.61
C GLU A 82 -16.17 18.66 25.47
N PRO A 83 -16.69 19.33 24.42
CA PRO A 83 -17.32 18.64 23.31
C PRO A 83 -16.24 17.86 22.56
N ARG A 84 -16.09 16.59 22.91
CA ARG A 84 -15.39 15.61 22.09
C ARG A 84 -16.07 15.65 20.73
N ALA A 85 -15.33 16.08 19.70
CA ALA A 85 -15.84 16.09 18.34
C ALA A 85 -16.28 14.67 17.98
N GLU A 86 -17.59 14.46 17.94
CA GLU A 86 -18.20 13.25 17.42
C GLU A 86 -17.97 13.28 15.90
N ILE A 87 -17.14 12.37 15.41
CA ILE A 87 -16.96 12.18 13.98
C ILE A 87 -18.19 11.42 13.52
N VAL A 88 -19.24 12.17 13.14
CA VAL A 88 -20.37 11.63 12.42
C VAL A 88 -19.88 11.21 11.05
N GLU A 89 -19.68 9.90 10.87
CA GLU A 89 -19.39 9.29 9.57
C GLU A 89 -20.68 9.23 8.74
N GLU A 90 -21.32 10.39 8.52
CA GLU A 90 -22.36 10.50 7.51
C GLU A 90 -21.66 10.57 6.15
N HIS A 91 -22.01 9.65 5.25
CA HIS A 91 -21.60 9.74 3.86
C HIS A 91 -22.16 11.04 3.29
N LEU A 92 -21.28 12.02 3.05
CA LEU A 92 -21.55 13.38 2.55
C LEU A 92 -22.13 13.40 1.12
N TRP A 93 -23.22 12.68 0.86
CA TRP A 93 -24.01 12.79 -0.36
C TRP A 93 -25.30 13.61 -0.14
N ARG A 94 -25.51 14.21 1.04
CA ARG A 94 -26.70 15.02 1.33
C ARG A 94 -26.60 16.49 0.92
N HIS A 95 -25.41 17.02 0.74
CA HIS A 95 -25.22 18.39 0.24
C HIS A 95 -24.52 18.33 -1.10
N GLY A 96 -25.34 18.18 -2.16
CA GLY A 96 -25.00 18.33 -3.59
C GLY A 96 -23.53 18.16 -3.96
N GLY A 97 -23.23 17.05 -4.66
CA GLY A 97 -21.90 16.70 -5.14
C GLY A 97 -21.11 17.86 -5.80
N PRO A 98 -19.82 17.64 -6.07
CA PRO A 98 -18.85 18.71 -6.30
C PRO A 98 -19.39 19.84 -7.17
N THR A 99 -19.59 21.02 -6.60
CA THR A 99 -20.07 22.23 -7.28
C THR A 99 -18.98 22.85 -8.14
N PHE A 100 -18.28 22.05 -8.92
CA PHE A 100 -17.41 22.55 -9.98
C PHE A 100 -18.26 22.85 -11.21
N LYS A 101 -19.05 23.93 -11.13
CA LYS A 101 -19.73 24.45 -12.32
C LYS A 101 -18.65 24.88 -13.31
N ASN A 102 -18.52 24.12 -14.39
CA ASN A 102 -17.65 24.35 -15.56
C ASN A 102 -16.15 24.06 -15.41
N VAL A 103 -15.72 23.23 -14.44
CA VAL A 103 -14.34 22.74 -14.46
C VAL A 103 -14.28 21.40 -15.20
N GLN A 104 -13.72 21.41 -16.40
CA GLN A 104 -13.38 20.17 -17.08
C GLN A 104 -11.99 19.69 -16.69
N PRO A 105 -11.87 18.45 -16.18
CA PRO A 105 -10.58 17.89 -15.81
C PRO A 105 -9.69 17.73 -17.04
N LYS A 106 -8.37 17.82 -16.84
CA LYS A 106 -7.38 17.72 -17.94
C LYS A 106 -7.53 16.42 -18.74
N SER A 107 -7.89 15.32 -18.07
CA SER A 107 -8.16 14.03 -18.71
C SER A 107 -9.28 14.11 -19.76
N TYR A 108 -10.34 14.88 -19.48
CA TYR A 108 -11.44 15.08 -20.42
C TYR A 108 -10.99 15.93 -21.63
N LYS A 109 -10.20 16.98 -21.41
CA LYS A 109 -9.63 17.79 -22.51
C LYS A 109 -8.72 16.97 -23.44
N ILE A 110 -7.92 16.07 -22.86
CA ILE A 110 -7.04 15.18 -23.64
C ILE A 110 -7.88 14.21 -24.48
N LEU A 111 -8.96 13.67 -23.91
CA LEU A 111 -9.86 12.76 -24.60
C LEU A 111 -10.56 13.43 -25.80
N GLU A 112 -11.05 14.67 -25.64
CA GLU A 112 -11.64 15.44 -26.76
C GLU A 112 -10.63 15.71 -27.89
N GLN A 113 -9.37 15.96 -27.55
CA GLN A 113 -8.32 16.21 -28.54
C GLN A 113 -7.93 14.98 -29.35
N GLN A 114 -8.18 13.78 -28.81
CA GLN A 114 -7.82 12.51 -29.42
C GLN A 114 -8.98 11.86 -30.21
N LEU A 115 -10.19 12.41 -30.11
CA LEU A 115 -11.35 11.92 -30.85
C LEU A 115 -11.48 12.64 -32.19
N PRO A 116 -11.50 11.92 -33.34
CA PRO A 116 -11.94 12.51 -34.60
C PRO A 116 -13.38 13.01 -34.43
N GLN A 117 -13.67 14.21 -34.94
CA GLN A 117 -15.02 14.81 -34.97
C GLN A 117 -16.01 13.91 -35.72
N SER A 118 -16.60 12.94 -35.03
CA SER A 118 -17.76 12.19 -35.52
C SER A 118 -18.99 12.59 -34.73
N SER A 119 -19.79 13.44 -35.37
CA SER A 119 -21.23 13.63 -35.20
C SER A 119 -21.76 13.97 -33.80
N MET A 120 -22.01 15.27 -33.63
CA MET A 120 -23.12 15.83 -32.86
C MET A 120 -24.37 14.92 -32.84
N GLY A 121 -24.95 14.68 -31.65
CA GLY A 121 -26.39 14.44 -31.52
C GLY A 121 -26.89 13.03 -31.14
N GLY A 122 -26.20 12.28 -30.28
CA GLY A 122 -26.72 11.03 -29.70
C GLY A 122 -27.04 11.16 -28.20
N PRO A 123 -28.10 10.51 -27.68
CA PRO A 123 -28.40 10.54 -26.25
C PRO A 123 -27.20 10.00 -25.45
N ALA A 124 -26.98 10.58 -24.25
CA ALA A 124 -25.86 10.23 -23.39
C ALA A 124 -25.76 8.70 -23.23
N PRO A 125 -24.57 8.09 -23.37
CA PRO A 125 -24.44 6.65 -23.30
C PRO A 125 -24.93 6.18 -21.93
N GLY A 126 -25.97 5.33 -21.93
CA GLY A 126 -26.52 4.75 -20.72
C GLY A 126 -25.44 4.04 -19.91
N SER A 127 -25.54 4.16 -18.58
CA SER A 127 -24.62 3.59 -17.59
C SER A 127 -24.26 2.14 -17.92
N VAL A 128 -22.98 1.80 -17.82
CA VAL A 128 -22.47 0.43 -18.03
C VAL A 128 -23.02 -0.54 -16.98
N PHE A 129 -23.51 -0.04 -15.84
CA PHE A 129 -24.12 -0.85 -14.79
C PHE A 129 -25.56 -1.26 -15.09
N ASP A 130 -26.23 -0.62 -16.06
CA ASP A 130 -27.61 -0.91 -16.44
C ASP A 130 -27.72 -1.85 -17.66
N ARG A 131 -26.60 -2.25 -18.28
CA ARG A 131 -26.62 -3.08 -19.49
C ARG A 131 -26.53 -4.57 -19.16
N SER A 132 -27.38 -5.39 -19.78
CA SER A 132 -27.32 -6.85 -19.67
C SER A 132 -25.98 -7.37 -20.21
N MET A 133 -25.48 -8.49 -19.66
CA MET A 133 -24.17 -9.03 -20.04
C MET A 133 -24.08 -9.38 -21.54
N ASP A 134 -25.22 -9.67 -22.17
CA ASP A 134 -25.31 -10.04 -23.59
C ASP A 134 -25.18 -8.85 -24.55
N GLU A 135 -25.34 -7.61 -24.08
CA GLU A 135 -25.14 -6.39 -24.89
C GLU A 135 -23.74 -5.80 -24.79
N ARG A 136 -22.80 -6.47 -24.11
CA ARG A 136 -21.39 -6.04 -24.12
C ARG A 136 -20.78 -6.25 -25.51
N SER A 137 -20.04 -5.24 -25.96
CA SER A 137 -19.51 -5.11 -27.31
C SER A 137 -18.84 -6.39 -27.86
N PRO A 138 -18.92 -6.65 -29.17
CA PRO A 138 -18.46 -7.90 -29.81
C PRO A 138 -16.98 -8.22 -29.60
N TYR A 139 -16.18 -7.24 -29.15
CA TYR A 139 -14.77 -7.42 -28.80
C TYR A 139 -14.53 -8.30 -27.55
N LEU A 140 -15.58 -8.65 -26.81
CA LEU A 140 -15.52 -9.58 -25.67
C LEU A 140 -15.91 -11.02 -26.05
N GLN A 141 -16.07 -11.33 -27.34
CA GLN A 141 -16.19 -12.72 -27.78
C GLN A 141 -14.78 -13.27 -28.00
N ALA A 142 -14.36 -14.20 -27.13
CA ALA A 142 -13.12 -14.94 -27.31
C ALA A 142 -13.27 -15.89 -28.51
N THR A 143 -13.15 -15.35 -29.73
CA THR A 143 -12.97 -16.14 -30.93
C THR A 143 -11.49 -16.51 -31.02
N GLU A 144 -11.13 -17.62 -30.37
CA GLU A 144 -10.14 -18.63 -30.77
C GLU A 144 -9.53 -19.35 -29.56
N GLN A 145 -9.29 -20.65 -29.71
CA GLN A 145 -8.48 -21.43 -28.77
C GLN A 145 -7.01 -21.01 -28.95
N THR A 146 -6.50 -20.07 -28.16
CA THR A 146 -5.06 -19.79 -28.16
C THR A 146 -4.33 -20.88 -27.38
N ILE A 147 -4.01 -21.98 -28.06
CA ILE A 147 -3.03 -22.95 -27.59
C ILE A 147 -1.67 -22.36 -27.96
N GLN A 148 -1.04 -21.62 -27.05
CA GLN A 148 0.38 -21.34 -27.19
C GLN A 148 1.14 -22.60 -26.78
N LYS A 149 1.48 -23.44 -27.76
CA LYS A 149 2.47 -24.51 -27.55
C LYS A 149 3.80 -23.85 -27.20
N ALA A 150 4.38 -24.24 -26.07
CA ALA A 150 5.75 -23.85 -25.73
C ALA A 150 6.71 -24.45 -26.77
N TYR A 151 7.66 -23.66 -27.26
CA TYR A 151 8.76 -24.15 -28.07
C TYR A 151 9.58 -25.16 -27.24
N GLY A 152 9.56 -26.44 -27.62
CA GLY A 152 10.39 -27.48 -26.99
C GLY A 152 9.73 -28.82 -26.65
N GLU A 153 8.48 -29.08 -27.05
CA GLU A 153 7.96 -30.46 -27.05
C GLU A 153 8.16 -31.09 -28.44
N SER A 154 8.73 -32.30 -28.45
CA SER A 154 9.29 -33.02 -29.63
C SER A 154 8.27 -33.43 -30.68
#